data_AF-J9R8P8-F1
#
_entry.id   AF-J9R8P8-F1
#
_cell.length_a   1.000
_cell.length_b   1.000
_cell.length_c   1.000
_cell.angle_alpha   90.00
_cell.angle_beta   90.00
_cell.angle_gamma   90.00
#
_symmetry.space_group_name_H-M   'P 1'
#
loop_
_entity.id
_entity.type
_entity.pdbx_description
1 polymer ?
#
loop_
_entity_poly.entity_id
_entity_poly.type
_entity_poly.pdbx_seq_one_letter_code
_entity_poly.pdbx_strand_id
1 'polypeptide(L)'
;MSLKFDDDVRNAEFLLWLPVDFPYGDLHLLSARLAEADICVPGYIPPEVGLYHPSGYLYENKFEGIQTVLIPDRNIASRFAKLAQREIIGGDHQLRVAAILLAFAQCLDIQVEPAIAFHE
;
A
#
# COMPACT_ATOMS: atom_id res chain seq x y z
N MET A 1 -17.27 6.40 5.73
CA MET A 1 -17.30 6.98 4.36
C MET A 1 -17.60 5.85 3.37
N SER A 2 -18.29 6.12 2.26
CA SER A 2 -18.63 5.10 1.25
C SER A 2 -17.89 5.32 -0.07
N LEU A 3 -17.33 4.25 -0.65
CA LEU A 3 -16.68 4.27 -1.97
C LEU A 3 -17.53 3.48 -2.98
N LYS A 4 -17.57 3.98 -4.23
CA LYS A 4 -18.19 3.32 -5.38
C LYS A 4 -17.11 2.81 -6.34
N PHE A 5 -17.26 1.60 -6.82
CA PHE A 5 -16.39 0.96 -7.82
C PHE A 5 -17.22 0.56 -9.05
N ASP A 6 -16.61 0.60 -10.22
CA ASP A 6 -17.21 0.26 -11.51
C ASP A 6 -16.41 -0.87 -12.17
N ASP A 7 -17.07 -1.96 -12.58
CA ASP A 7 -16.50 -3.07 -13.35
C ASP A 7 -17.15 -3.06 -14.75
N ASP A 8 -16.42 -2.57 -15.75
CA ASP A 8 -16.92 -2.28 -17.11
C ASP A 8 -17.38 -3.56 -17.85
N VAL A 9 -16.98 -4.74 -17.38
CA VAL A 9 -17.38 -6.04 -17.96
C VAL A 9 -18.74 -6.50 -17.44
N ARG A 10 -19.18 -6.00 -16.28
CA ARG A 10 -20.43 -6.38 -15.60
C ARG A 10 -20.92 -5.16 -14.82
N ASN A 11 -21.69 -4.25 -15.41
CA ASN A 11 -22.32 -3.08 -14.76
C ASN A 11 -22.81 -3.36 -13.31
N ALA A 12 -21.92 -3.29 -12.34
CA ALA A 12 -22.14 -3.71 -10.97
C ALA A 12 -21.49 -2.66 -10.07
N GLU A 13 -22.33 -1.90 -9.39
CA GLU A 13 -21.86 -0.93 -8.40
C GLU A 13 -21.59 -1.63 -7.07
N PHE A 14 -20.36 -1.52 -6.58
CA PHE A 14 -19.99 -2.00 -5.25
C PHE A 14 -19.95 -0.85 -4.25
N LEU A 15 -20.47 -1.10 -3.04
CA LEU A 15 -20.43 -0.16 -1.93
C LEU A 15 -19.51 -0.69 -0.82
N LEU A 16 -18.42 0.01 -0.55
CA LEU A 16 -17.52 -0.31 0.56
C LEU A 16 -17.73 0.63 1.74
N TRP A 17 -17.91 0.06 2.93
CA TRP A 17 -17.95 0.78 4.19
C TRP A 17 -16.58 0.77 4.85
N LEU A 18 -15.96 1.94 4.95
CA LEU A 18 -14.72 2.12 5.71
C LEU A 18 -15.02 2.57 7.15
N PRO A 19 -14.17 2.21 8.12
CA PRO A 19 -14.21 2.75 9.47
C PRO A 19 -14.28 4.29 9.49
N VAL A 20 -14.91 4.85 10.51
CA VAL A 20 -15.11 6.31 10.61
C VAL A 20 -13.80 7.09 10.69
N ASP A 21 -12.79 6.47 11.29
CA ASP A 21 -11.43 6.95 11.50
C ASP A 21 -10.45 6.47 10.43
N PHE A 22 -10.93 5.80 9.38
CA PHE A 22 -10.06 5.35 8.30
C PHE A 22 -9.46 6.57 7.56
N PRO A 23 -8.12 6.67 7.46
CA PRO A 23 -7.45 7.87 6.97
C PRO A 23 -7.41 7.91 5.43
N TYR A 24 -8.57 7.82 4.77
CA TYR A 24 -8.64 7.67 3.31
C TYR A 24 -8.04 8.87 2.55
N GLY A 25 -8.25 10.08 3.04
CA GLY A 25 -7.68 11.29 2.45
C GLY A 25 -6.15 11.30 2.52
N ASP A 26 -5.60 10.99 3.69
CA ASP A 26 -4.14 10.88 3.87
C ASP A 26 -3.57 9.73 3.04
N LEU A 27 -4.27 8.59 2.96
CA LEU A 27 -3.87 7.46 2.14
C LEU A 27 -3.74 7.82 0.65
N HIS A 28 -4.64 8.66 0.13
CA HIS A 28 -4.53 9.19 -1.24
C HIS A 28 -3.32 10.11 -1.42
N LEU A 29 -3.02 10.95 -0.41
CA LEU A 29 -1.80 11.78 -0.43
C LEU A 29 -0.54 10.91 -0.44
N LEU A 30 -0.51 9.83 0.36
CA LEU A 30 0.59 8.86 0.39
C LEU A 30 0.72 8.11 -0.94
N SER A 31 -0.40 7.70 -1.54
CA SER A 31 -0.47 7.06 -2.86
C SER A 31 0.20 7.92 -3.93
N ALA A 32 -0.12 9.22 -3.98
CA ALA A 32 0.50 10.13 -4.95
C ALA A 32 2.04 10.19 -4.78
N ARG A 33 2.52 10.20 -3.53
CA ARG A 33 3.97 10.18 -3.25
C ARG A 33 4.65 8.87 -3.63
N LEU A 34 3.98 7.75 -3.45
CA LEU A 34 4.51 6.45 -3.89
C LEU A 34 4.53 6.33 -5.41
N ALA A 35 3.50 6.85 -6.09
CA ALA A 35 3.47 6.90 -7.55
C ALA A 35 4.58 7.80 -8.12
N GLU A 36 4.89 8.93 -7.46
CA GLU A 36 6.03 9.78 -7.80
C GLU A 36 7.39 9.08 -7.61
N ALA A 37 7.51 8.26 -6.54
CA ALA A 37 8.75 7.56 -6.20
C ALA A 37 8.99 6.31 -7.05
N ASP A 38 7.91 5.67 -7.51
CA ASP A 38 7.87 4.46 -8.35
C ASP A 38 8.85 3.36 -7.94
N ILE A 39 8.73 2.92 -6.69
CA ILE A 39 9.70 2.01 -6.04
C ILE A 39 9.28 0.54 -6.02
N CYS A 40 8.02 0.23 -6.36
CA CYS A 40 7.48 -1.12 -6.32
C CYS A 40 7.38 -1.73 -7.72
N VAL A 41 7.78 -2.99 -7.83
CA VAL A 41 7.60 -3.79 -9.05
C VAL A 41 6.51 -4.83 -8.77
N PRO A 42 5.43 -4.87 -9.56
CA PRO A 42 4.37 -5.83 -9.34
C PRO A 42 4.82 -7.24 -9.77
N GLY A 43 4.63 -8.22 -8.88
CA GLY A 43 4.80 -9.64 -9.20
C GLY A 43 3.56 -10.28 -9.84
N TYR A 44 2.53 -9.48 -10.14
CA TYR A 44 1.23 -9.89 -10.69
C TYR A 44 0.72 -8.80 -11.66
N ILE A 45 -0.46 -8.99 -12.25
CA ILE A 45 -1.12 -7.96 -13.07
C ILE A 45 -1.77 -6.96 -12.13
N PRO A 46 -1.29 -5.70 -12.02
CA PRO A 46 -1.85 -4.73 -11.09
C PRO A 46 -3.27 -4.32 -11.50
N PRO A 47 -4.06 -3.75 -10.57
CA PRO A 47 -5.37 -3.17 -10.86
C PRO A 47 -5.31 -2.16 -12.01
N GLU A 48 -6.36 -2.09 -12.83
CA GLU A 48 -6.45 -1.11 -13.93
C GLU A 48 -6.36 0.34 -13.45
N VAL A 49 -6.84 0.59 -12.22
CA VAL A 49 -6.74 1.90 -11.54
C VAL A 49 -5.30 2.29 -11.17
N GLY A 50 -4.34 1.37 -11.29
CA GLY A 50 -2.92 1.58 -11.06
C GLY A 50 -2.40 0.96 -9.75
N LEU A 51 -1.11 0.62 -9.76
CA LEU A 51 -0.43 -0.11 -8.68
C LEU A 51 -0.48 0.60 -7.32
N TYR A 52 -0.45 1.94 -7.28
CA TYR A 52 -0.44 2.68 -6.01
C TYR A 52 -1.84 3.16 -5.61
N HIS A 53 -2.87 2.90 -6.41
CA HIS A 53 -4.20 3.44 -6.15
C HIS A 53 -4.91 2.64 -5.05
N PRO A 54 -5.35 3.26 -3.93
CA PRO A 54 -5.92 2.54 -2.79
C PRO A 54 -7.16 1.70 -3.13
N SER A 55 -7.94 2.15 -4.12
CA SER A 55 -9.18 1.47 -4.51
C SER A 55 -8.93 0.06 -5.05
N GLY A 56 -7.80 -0.18 -5.73
CA GLY A 56 -7.48 -1.52 -6.25
C GLY A 56 -7.40 -2.54 -5.13
N TYR A 57 -6.53 -2.28 -4.14
CA TYR A 57 -6.35 -3.15 -2.97
C TYR A 57 -7.62 -3.30 -2.12
N LEU A 58 -8.36 -2.20 -1.92
CA LEU A 58 -9.61 -2.26 -1.16
C LEU A 58 -10.64 -3.15 -1.86
N TYR A 59 -10.71 -3.09 -3.19
CA TYR A 59 -11.63 -3.92 -3.97
C TYR A 59 -11.18 -5.38 -3.98
N GLU A 60 -9.93 -5.65 -4.36
CA GLU A 60 -9.31 -6.97 -4.42
C GLU A 60 -9.43 -7.72 -3.08
N ASN A 61 -9.09 -7.07 -1.97
CA ASN A 61 -9.20 -7.67 -0.63
C ASN A 61 -10.65 -7.98 -0.25
N LYS A 62 -11.59 -7.07 -0.52
CA LYS A 62 -12.96 -7.15 0.00
C LYS A 62 -13.92 -7.95 -0.86
N PHE A 63 -13.76 -7.92 -2.17
CA PHE A 63 -14.67 -8.55 -3.12
C PHE A 63 -14.07 -9.76 -3.82
N GLU A 64 -12.74 -9.78 -4.03
CA GLU A 64 -12.06 -10.89 -4.72
C GLU A 64 -11.31 -11.82 -3.77
N GLY A 65 -11.16 -11.44 -2.50
CA GLY A 65 -10.42 -12.22 -1.51
C GLY A 65 -8.92 -12.34 -1.81
N ILE A 66 -8.39 -11.42 -2.62
CA ILE A 66 -6.96 -11.38 -2.97
C ILE A 66 -6.21 -10.71 -1.84
N GLN A 67 -5.17 -11.38 -1.35
CA GLN A 67 -4.26 -10.86 -0.34
C GLN A 67 -2.94 -10.46 -0.99
N THR A 68 -2.57 -9.18 -0.88
CA THR A 68 -1.30 -8.68 -1.39
C THR A 68 -0.19 -8.86 -0.36
N VAL A 69 0.98 -9.29 -0.85
CA VAL A 69 2.21 -9.36 -0.06
C VAL A 69 3.25 -8.41 -0.65
N LEU A 70 3.82 -7.55 0.18
CA LEU A 70 5.00 -6.74 -0.10
C LEU A 70 6.25 -7.50 0.33
N ILE A 71 7.16 -7.72 -0.62
CA ILE A 71 8.48 -8.30 -0.38
C ILE A 71 9.49 -7.15 -0.47
N PRO A 72 9.87 -6.51 0.66
CA PRO A 72 10.87 -5.46 0.64
C PRO A 72 12.26 -6.04 0.38
N ASP A 73 13.16 -5.23 -0.19
CA ASP A 73 14.59 -5.53 -0.21
C ASP A 73 15.22 -5.29 1.18
N ARG A 74 16.52 -5.63 1.33
CA ARG A 74 17.26 -5.40 2.59
C ARG A 74 17.27 -3.93 3.04
N ASN A 75 17.32 -3.01 2.09
CA ASN A 75 17.42 -1.57 2.36
C ASN A 75 16.10 -1.00 2.90
N ILE A 76 14.96 -1.48 2.43
CA ILE A 76 13.63 -1.11 2.90
C ILE A 76 13.32 -1.84 4.21
N ALA A 77 13.63 -3.14 4.31
CA ALA A 77 13.44 -3.91 5.54
C ALA A 77 14.19 -3.31 6.73
N SER A 78 15.46 -2.92 6.54
CA SER A 78 16.25 -2.25 7.59
C SER A 78 15.68 -0.87 7.97
N ARG A 79 15.10 -0.12 7.02
CA ARG A 79 14.40 1.14 7.31
C ARG A 79 13.10 0.92 8.06
N PHE A 80 12.32 -0.11 7.75
CA PHE A 80 11.15 -0.50 8.53
C PHE A 80 11.54 -0.82 9.98
N ALA A 81 12.66 -1.53 10.18
CA ALA A 81 13.18 -1.79 11.52
C ALA A 81 13.54 -0.51 12.29
N LYS A 82 14.15 0.50 11.64
CA LYS A 82 14.42 1.81 12.25
C LYS A 82 13.15 2.57 12.62
N LEU A 83 12.14 2.55 11.73
CA LEU A 83 10.84 3.16 11.98
C LEU A 83 10.13 2.53 13.19
N ALA A 84 10.17 1.20 13.29
CA ALA A 84 9.63 0.46 14.43
C ALA A 84 10.34 0.82 15.75
N GLN A 85 11.63 1.14 15.70
CA GLN A 85 12.44 1.60 16.85
C GLN A 85 12.21 3.08 17.21
N ARG A 86 11.32 3.80 16.50
CA ARG A 86 11.04 5.23 16.70
C ARG A 86 12.26 6.12 16.51
N GLU A 87 13.21 5.71 15.67
CA GLU A 87 14.32 6.58 15.29
C GLU A 87 13.81 7.84 14.58
N ILE A 88 14.44 8.99 14.84
CA ILE A 88 14.02 10.26 14.26
C ILE A 88 14.24 10.20 12.74
N ILE A 89 13.16 10.44 11.98
CA ILE A 89 13.18 10.57 10.52
C ILE A 89 13.76 11.95 10.15
N GLY A 90 15.04 12.17 10.44
CA GLY A 90 15.72 13.43 10.14
C GLY A 90 16.17 13.46 8.69
N GLY A 91 15.57 14.33 7.86
CA GLY A 91 16.03 14.70 6.51
C GLY A 91 16.15 13.61 5.44
N ASP A 92 16.14 12.33 5.82
CA ASP A 92 16.38 11.19 4.94
C ASP A 92 15.14 10.93 4.07
N HIS A 93 15.28 11.24 2.78
CA HIS A 93 14.25 11.03 1.78
C HIS A 93 13.87 9.54 1.65
N GLN A 94 14.84 8.63 1.70
CA GLN A 94 14.60 7.19 1.56
C GLN A 94 13.89 6.62 2.78
N LEU A 95 14.23 7.10 3.98
CA LEU A 95 13.50 6.75 5.21
C LEU A 95 12.06 7.26 5.18
N ARG A 96 11.82 8.44 4.62
CA ARG A 96 10.47 8.97 4.41
C ARG A 96 9.68 8.12 3.43
N VAL A 97 10.25 7.74 2.29
CA VAL A 97 9.59 6.86 1.31
C VAL A 97 9.26 5.51 1.94
N ALA A 98 10.17 4.91 2.70
CA ALA A 98 9.90 3.69 3.44
C ALA A 98 8.76 3.86 4.46
N ALA A 99 8.69 4.99 5.18
CA ALA A 99 7.60 5.27 6.11
C ALA A 99 6.25 5.37 5.40
N ILE A 100 6.22 6.05 4.25
CA ILE A 100 5.03 6.16 3.40
C ILE A 100 4.58 4.76 2.92
N LEU A 101 5.51 3.94 2.43
CA LEU A 101 5.23 2.58 1.97
C LEU A 101 4.66 1.70 3.09
N LEU A 102 5.24 1.78 4.29
CA LEU A 102 4.76 1.02 5.45
C LEU A 102 3.36 1.47 5.88
N ALA A 103 3.09 2.78 5.91
CA ALA A 103 1.77 3.33 6.24
C ALA A 103 0.72 2.93 5.19
N PHE A 104 1.08 2.98 3.91
CA PHE A 104 0.23 2.52 2.81
C PHE A 104 -0.13 1.04 2.96
N ALA A 105 0.88 0.19 3.21
CA ALA A 105 0.68 -1.24 3.42
C ALA A 105 -0.25 -1.53 4.62
N GLN A 106 -0.04 -0.84 5.75
CA GLN A 106 -0.88 -0.99 6.94
C GLN A 106 -2.34 -0.58 6.71
N CYS A 107 -2.59 0.52 6.00
CA CYS A 107 -3.96 0.98 5.73
C CYS A 107 -4.72 0.04 4.79
N LEU A 108 -4.01 -0.70 3.94
CA LEU A 108 -4.59 -1.55 2.90
C LEU A 108 -4.47 -3.04 3.20
N ASP A 109 -4.09 -3.41 4.43
CA ASP A 109 -3.92 -4.80 4.87
C ASP A 109 -2.94 -5.62 3.99
N ILE A 110 -1.96 -4.91 3.40
CA ILE A 110 -0.88 -5.53 2.63
C ILE A 110 0.09 -6.15 3.63
N GLN A 111 0.31 -7.46 3.52
CA GLN A 111 1.26 -8.14 4.38
C GLN A 111 2.69 -7.80 3.98
N VAL A 112 3.57 -7.61 4.96
CA VAL A 112 4.99 -7.38 4.71
C VAL A 112 5.75 -8.65 5.06
N GLU A 113 6.44 -9.23 4.09
CA GLU A 113 7.25 -10.45 4.27
C GLU A 113 8.75 -10.12 4.10
N PRO A 114 9.45 -9.78 5.21
CA PRO A 114 10.85 -9.37 5.15
C PRO A 114 11.84 -10.54 5.13
N ALA A 115 11.41 -11.80 5.27
CA ALA A 115 12.35 -12.92 5.40
C ALA A 115 13.28 -13.06 4.18
N ILE A 116 12.77 -12.78 2.97
CA ILE A 116 13.55 -12.88 1.74
C ILE A 116 14.71 -11.86 1.73
N ALA A 117 14.52 -10.67 2.29
CA ALA A 117 15.56 -9.63 2.36
C ALA A 117 16.80 -10.01 3.17
N PHE A 118 16.69 -10.99 4.08
CA PHE A 118 17.82 -11.47 4.89
C PHE A 118 18.56 -12.66 4.27
N HIS A 119 18.11 -13.14 3.10
CA HIS A 119 18.75 -14.22 2.34
C HIS A 119 19.49 -13.74 1.07
N GLU A 120 19.43 -12.44 0.77
CA GLU A 120 20.27 -11.78 -0.25
C GLU A 120 21.73 -11.61 0.19
#